data_AF-A0A4Y2K064-F1
#
_entry.id   AF-A0A4Y2K064-F1
#
_cell.length_a   1.000
_cell.length_b   1.000
_cell.length_c   1.000
_cell.angle_alpha   90.00
_cell.angle_beta   90.00
_cell.angle_gamma   90.00
#
_symmetry.space_group_name_H-M   'P 1'
#
loop_
_entity.id
_entity.type
_entity.pdbx_description
1 polymer ?
#
loop_
_entity_poly.entity_id
_entity_poly.type
_entity_poly.pdbx_seq_one_letter_code
_entity_poly.pdbx_strand_id
1 'polypeptide(L)'
;MTFARNSKSAKQTQTLTDDLKYEYDAHQASKMNMREVRNEEKKDKDLPVLLFDLQNVLPTPHVSISSLFYLRKLNVYNLNAYYTPTKQVYSALWSENLSGRAGNDIASAFHKILTVLTEKNDITELITWSDSCILQNRNSITQFYIFSRIILK
;
A
#
# COMPACT_ATOMS: atom_id res chain seq x y z
N MET A 1 16.62 58.67 3.54
CA MET A 1 15.66 57.85 4.31
C MET A 1 15.49 56.53 3.59
N THR A 2 16.23 55.50 3.99
CA THR A 2 16.23 54.18 3.33
C THR A 2 15.39 53.24 4.19
N PHE A 3 14.14 53.01 3.80
CA PHE A 3 13.19 52.20 4.56
C PHE A 3 13.35 50.70 4.25
N ALA A 4 13.27 49.91 5.33
CA ALA A 4 13.46 48.47 5.41
C ALA A 4 12.50 47.65 4.53
N ARG A 5 13.03 46.78 3.67
CA ARG A 5 12.26 45.72 2.97
C ARG A 5 12.84 44.30 3.09
N ASN A 6 14.00 44.09 3.72
CA ASN A 6 14.70 42.78 3.68
C ASN A 6 14.39 41.81 4.83
N SER A 7 13.64 42.20 5.86
CA SER A 7 13.41 41.33 7.04
C SER A 7 12.26 40.34 6.92
N LYS A 8 11.30 40.56 5.99
CA LYS A 8 10.15 39.66 5.80
C LYS A 8 10.49 38.43 4.95
N SER A 9 11.30 38.60 3.90
CA SER A 9 11.74 37.50 3.02
C SER A 9 12.62 36.49 3.76
N ALA A 10 13.61 36.96 4.56
CA ALA A 10 14.48 36.06 5.31
C ALA A 10 13.74 35.25 6.39
N LYS A 11 12.80 35.88 7.11
CA LYS A 11 11.97 35.20 8.13
C LYS A 11 11.05 34.14 7.51
N GLN A 12 10.45 34.44 6.35
CA GLN A 12 9.54 33.53 5.66
C GLN A 12 10.28 32.30 5.10
N THR A 13 11.50 32.49 4.57
CA THR A 13 12.37 31.40 4.14
C THR A 13 12.83 30.54 5.33
N GLN A 14 13.18 31.14 6.47
CA GLN A 14 13.55 30.41 7.68
C GLN A 14 12.41 29.56 8.23
N THR A 15 11.20 30.13 8.37
CA THR A 15 10.02 29.35 8.81
C THR A 15 9.71 28.18 7.88
N LEU A 16 9.78 28.36 6.55
CA LEU A 16 9.59 27.26 5.59
C LEU A 16 10.65 26.16 5.75
N THR A 17 11.88 26.53 6.11
CA THR A 17 12.98 25.57 6.31
C THR A 17 12.81 24.79 7.62
N ASP A 18 12.32 25.45 8.65
CA ASP A 18 12.05 24.85 9.96
C ASP A 18 10.82 23.94 9.92
N ASP A 19 9.77 24.32 9.20
CA ASP A 19 8.57 23.50 8.98
C ASP A 19 8.92 22.20 8.21
N LEU A 20 9.73 22.29 7.15
CA LEU A 20 10.21 21.12 6.40
C LEU A 20 11.06 20.18 7.27
N LYS A 21 11.88 20.75 8.16
CA LYS A 21 12.70 19.96 9.08
C LYS A 21 11.82 19.24 10.12
N TYR A 22 10.82 19.94 10.66
CA TYR A 22 9.84 19.35 11.57
C TYR A 22 9.06 18.21 10.90
N GLU A 23 8.55 18.40 9.69
CA GLU A 23 7.86 17.35 8.93
C GLU A 23 8.78 16.15 8.66
N TYR A 24 10.04 16.41 8.30
CA TYR A 24 11.03 15.35 8.08
C TYR A 24 11.29 14.54 9.35
N ASP A 25 11.52 15.19 10.49
CA ASP A 25 11.79 14.54 11.76
C ASP A 25 10.56 13.74 12.23
N ALA A 26 9.35 14.30 12.08
CA ALA A 26 8.10 13.61 12.36
C ALA A 26 7.91 12.36 11.46
N HIS A 27 8.26 12.46 10.18
CA HIS A 27 8.25 11.32 9.26
C HIS A 27 9.28 10.26 9.67
N GLN A 28 10.51 10.64 10.06
CA GLN A 28 11.51 9.68 10.53
C GLN A 28 11.08 8.98 11.82
N ALA A 29 10.52 9.72 12.78
CA ALA A 29 10.00 9.16 14.02
C ALA A 29 8.87 8.14 13.73
N SER A 30 7.90 8.51 12.89
CA SER A 30 6.81 7.61 12.48
C SER A 30 7.34 6.34 11.81
N LYS A 31 8.35 6.48 10.94
CA LYS A 31 9.00 5.35 10.28
C LYS A 31 9.73 4.42 11.26
N MET A 32 10.34 4.95 12.32
CA MET A 32 11.00 4.13 13.35
C MET A 32 9.96 3.39 14.20
N ASN A 33 8.91 4.09 14.64
CA ASN A 33 7.81 3.47 15.40
C ASN A 33 7.18 2.31 14.63
N MET A 34 6.91 2.47 13.32
CA MET A 34 6.36 1.41 12.47
C MET A 34 7.28 0.19 12.37
N ARG A 35 8.60 0.39 12.42
CA ARG A 35 9.58 -0.71 12.41
C ARG A 35 9.63 -1.44 13.74
N GLU A 36 9.50 -0.71 14.84
CA GLU A 36 9.45 -1.26 16.19
C GLU A 36 8.23 -2.15 16.36
N VAL A 37 7.03 -1.64 16.06
CA VAL A 37 5.77 -2.42 16.09
C VAL A 37 5.89 -3.69 15.24
N ARG A 38 6.38 -3.57 13.99
CA ARG A 38 6.58 -4.74 13.12
C ARG A 38 7.58 -5.75 13.69
N ASN A 39 8.61 -5.29 14.41
CA ASN A 39 9.60 -6.18 15.02
C ASN A 39 9.08 -6.83 16.30
N GLU A 40 8.19 -6.17 17.03
CA GLU A 40 7.48 -6.73 18.17
C GLU A 40 6.51 -7.81 17.74
N GLU A 41 5.68 -7.55 16.72
CA GLU A 41 4.74 -8.55 16.17
C GLU A 41 5.45 -9.78 15.61
N LYS A 42 6.66 -9.63 15.06
CA LYS A 42 7.46 -10.79 14.60
C LYS A 42 7.92 -11.70 15.75
N LYS A 43 7.94 -11.22 16.99
CA LYS A 43 8.32 -12.03 18.16
C LYS A 43 7.18 -12.96 18.56
N ASP A 44 5.94 -12.52 18.37
CA ASP A 44 4.77 -13.39 18.49
C ASP A 44 4.65 -14.30 17.26
N LYS A 45 4.99 -15.57 17.45
CA LYS A 45 4.95 -16.57 16.38
C LYS A 45 3.54 -17.07 16.08
N ASP A 46 2.59 -16.80 16.98
CA ASP A 46 1.23 -17.33 16.91
C ASP A 46 0.27 -16.41 16.13
N LEU A 47 0.65 -15.14 15.94
CA LEU A 47 -0.17 -14.18 15.20
C LEU A 47 0.08 -14.29 13.69
N PRO A 48 -0.92 -14.68 12.89
CA PRO A 48 -0.76 -14.76 11.45
C PRO A 48 -0.74 -13.37 10.83
N VAL A 49 0.33 -13.07 10.08
CA VAL A 49 0.55 -11.78 9.44
C VAL A 49 0.45 -11.91 7.92
N LEU A 50 -0.44 -11.13 7.31
CA LEU A 50 -0.60 -11.00 5.86
C LEU A 50 -0.07 -9.65 5.38
N LEU A 51 0.98 -9.66 4.57
CA LEU A 51 1.51 -8.44 3.96
C LEU A 51 1.01 -8.36 2.53
N PHE A 52 0.41 -7.26 2.12
CA PHE A 52 -0.05 -7.09 0.74
C PHE A 52 0.46 -5.80 0.11
N ASP A 53 0.70 -5.86 -1.19
CA ASP A 53 1.18 -4.74 -1.99
C ASP A 53 0.68 -4.84 -3.43
N LEU A 54 0.36 -3.69 -4.02
CA LEU A 54 -0.08 -3.55 -5.40
C LEU A 54 1.10 -3.19 -6.29
N GLN A 55 1.45 -4.09 -7.21
CA GLN A 55 2.55 -3.84 -8.13
C GLN A 55 2.27 -2.68 -9.08
N ASN A 56 3.34 -2.14 -9.68
CA ASN A 56 3.21 -1.21 -10.79
C ASN A 56 2.44 -1.86 -11.95
N VAL A 57 1.77 -1.02 -12.76
CA VAL A 57 1.01 -1.48 -13.92
C VAL A 57 1.94 -2.23 -14.87
N LEU A 58 1.52 -3.42 -15.29
CA LEU A 58 2.27 -4.30 -16.19
C LEU A 58 1.71 -4.11 -17.62
N PRO A 59 2.37 -3.32 -18.49
CA PRO A 59 1.97 -3.22 -19.88
C PRO A 59 2.31 -4.52 -20.61
N THR A 60 1.30 -5.13 -21.24
CA THR A 60 1.41 -6.42 -21.93
C THR A 60 0.93 -6.30 -23.39
N PRO A 61 1.58 -7.00 -24.34
CA PRO A 61 2.74 -7.87 -24.19
C PRO A 61 4.05 -7.08 -24.02
N HIS A 62 5.02 -7.66 -23.30
CA HIS A 62 6.35 -7.08 -23.14
C HIS A 62 7.32 -7.67 -24.17
N VAL A 63 7.60 -6.92 -25.23
CA VAL A 63 8.50 -7.35 -26.31
C VAL A 63 9.42 -6.19 -26.72
N SER A 64 10.69 -6.48 -26.98
CA SER A 64 11.73 -5.53 -27.37
C SER A 64 11.71 -5.26 -28.89
N ILE A 65 10.57 -4.81 -29.42
CA ILE A 65 10.44 -4.42 -30.84
C ILE A 65 9.97 -2.97 -30.91
N SER A 66 10.67 -2.15 -31.69
CA SER A 66 10.40 -0.71 -31.79
C SER A 66 8.99 -0.39 -32.32
N SER A 67 8.40 -1.25 -33.17
CA SER A 67 7.03 -1.07 -33.65
C SER A 67 5.98 -1.16 -32.53
N LEU A 68 6.26 -1.92 -31.47
CA LEU A 68 5.36 -2.11 -30.33
C LEU A 68 5.29 -0.87 -29.41
N PHE A 69 6.16 0.11 -29.62
CA PHE A 69 6.08 1.43 -28.96
C PHE A 69 4.84 2.22 -29.41
N TYR A 70 4.42 2.05 -30.66
CA TYR A 70 3.28 2.79 -31.24
C TYR A 70 1.95 2.06 -31.10
N LEU A 71 1.97 0.82 -30.59
CA LEU A 71 0.76 0.02 -30.37
C LEU A 71 0.22 0.23 -28.96
N ARG A 72 -1.10 0.16 -28.83
CA ARG A 72 -1.76 0.20 -27.52
C ARG A 72 -1.45 -1.08 -26.75
N LYS A 73 -0.84 -0.94 -25.57
CA LYS A 73 -0.53 -2.05 -24.66
C LYS A 73 -1.69 -2.27 -23.70
N LEU A 74 -1.98 -3.53 -23.41
CA LEU A 74 -2.97 -3.92 -22.41
C LEU A 74 -2.38 -3.75 -21.02
N ASN A 75 -3.05 -2.99 -20.16
CA ASN A 75 -2.66 -2.88 -18.77
C ASN A 75 -3.12 -4.10 -17.97
N VAL A 76 -2.18 -4.75 -17.30
CA VAL A 76 -2.44 -5.83 -16.34
C VAL A 76 -2.05 -5.34 -14.95
N TYR A 77 -2.89 -5.66 -13.98
CA TYR A 77 -2.72 -5.29 -12.59
C TYR A 77 -2.48 -6.56 -11.78
N ASN A 78 -1.60 -6.47 -10.79
CA ASN A 78 -1.28 -7.58 -9.90
C ASN A 78 -1.23 -7.11 -8.44
N LEU A 79 -2.11 -7.69 -7.62
CA LEU A 79 -2.12 -7.52 -6.17
C LEU A 79 -1.51 -8.76 -5.53
N ASN A 80 -0.38 -8.59 -4.84
CA ASN A 80 0.30 -9.68 -4.16
C ASN A 80 0.03 -9.62 -2.66
N ALA A 81 -0.14 -10.79 -2.06
CA ALA A 81 -0.20 -10.95 -0.62
C ALA A 81 0.73 -12.09 -0.17
N TYR A 82 1.62 -11.78 0.75
CA TYR A 82 2.53 -12.72 1.40
C TYR A 82 1.99 -13.09 2.78
N TYR A 83 1.71 -14.38 2.96
CA TYR A 83 1.24 -14.93 4.22
C TYR A 83 2.41 -15.49 5.02
N THR A 84 2.71 -14.88 6.16
CA THR A 84 3.92 -15.16 6.94
C THR A 84 3.97 -16.57 7.54
N PRO A 85 2.89 -17.12 8.12
CA PRO A 85 2.94 -18.43 8.79
C PRO A 85 3.34 -19.59 7.87
N THR A 86 2.74 -19.68 6.68
CA THR A 86 3.08 -20.75 5.71
C THR A 86 4.06 -20.30 4.63
N LYS A 87 4.49 -19.03 4.67
CA LYS A 87 5.35 -18.39 3.66
C LYS A 87 4.80 -18.48 2.23
N GLN A 88 3.48 -18.57 2.10
CA GLN A 88 2.79 -18.65 0.80
C GLN A 88 2.54 -17.27 0.23
N VAL A 89 2.64 -17.16 -1.10
CA VAL A 89 2.30 -15.95 -1.85
C VAL A 89 1.02 -16.18 -2.62
N TYR A 90 0.09 -15.25 -2.49
CA TYR A 90 -1.14 -15.18 -3.24
C TYR A 90 -1.06 -13.98 -4.19
N SER A 91 -1.42 -14.18 -5.45
CA SER A 91 -1.40 -13.14 -6.47
C SER A 91 -2.77 -13.08 -7.15
N ALA A 92 -3.40 -11.91 -7.11
CA ALA A 92 -4.62 -11.63 -7.86
C ALA A 92 -4.26 -10.81 -9.10
N LEU A 93 -4.35 -11.43 -10.27
CA LEU A 93 -4.12 -10.78 -11.56
C LEU A 93 -5.45 -10.46 -12.26
N TRP A 94 -5.56 -9.26 -12.81
CA TRP A 94 -6.65 -8.87 -13.70
C TRP A 94 -6.17 -7.89 -14.76
N SER A 95 -6.90 -7.80 -15.88
CA SER A 95 -6.59 -6.86 -16.96
C SER A 95 -7.57 -5.69 -16.96
N GLU A 96 -7.19 -4.58 -17.60
CA GLU A 96 -8.05 -3.41 -17.80
C GLU A 96 -9.37 -3.73 -18.53
N ASN A 97 -9.43 -4.85 -19.26
CA ASN A 97 -10.66 -5.31 -19.92
C ASN A 97 -11.68 -5.90 -18.95
N LEU A 98 -11.21 -6.45 -17.81
CA LEU A 98 -12.11 -7.02 -16.81
C LEU A 98 -12.60 -5.94 -15.84
N SER A 99 -11.66 -5.16 -15.30
CA SER A 99 -11.98 -4.02 -14.47
C SER A 99 -10.82 -3.03 -14.42
N GLY A 100 -11.10 -1.85 -13.87
CA GLY A 100 -10.12 -0.80 -13.68
C GLY A 100 -9.17 -1.06 -12.52
N ARG A 101 -8.59 0.04 -12.02
CA ARG A 101 -7.68 0.07 -10.87
C ARG A 101 -8.24 0.97 -9.76
N ALA A 102 -9.57 1.01 -9.62
CA ALA A 102 -10.21 1.78 -8.57
C ALA A 102 -10.12 1.04 -7.22
N GLY A 103 -10.43 1.76 -6.15
CA GLY A 103 -10.39 1.19 -4.80
C GLY A 103 -11.29 -0.04 -4.63
N ASN A 104 -12.45 -0.06 -5.30
CA ASN A 104 -13.37 -1.21 -5.28
C ASN A 104 -12.80 -2.44 -5.98
N ASP A 105 -12.04 -2.26 -7.06
CA ASP A 105 -11.39 -3.35 -7.80
C ASP A 105 -10.34 -4.02 -6.92
N ILE A 106 -9.54 -3.20 -6.23
CA ILE A 106 -8.50 -3.65 -5.30
C ILE A 106 -9.14 -4.34 -4.09
N ALA A 107 -10.22 -3.78 -3.52
CA ALA A 107 -10.95 -4.41 -2.43
C ALA A 107 -11.53 -5.78 -2.83
N SER A 108 -12.09 -5.90 -4.04
CA SER A 108 -12.60 -7.17 -4.57
C SER A 108 -11.47 -8.19 -4.81
N ALA A 109 -10.33 -7.76 -5.36
CA ALA A 109 -9.16 -8.61 -5.53
C ALA A 109 -8.62 -9.11 -4.17
N PHE A 110 -8.53 -8.20 -3.18
CA PHE A 110 -8.09 -8.54 -1.84
C PHE A 110 -9.07 -9.49 -1.13
N HIS A 111 -10.37 -9.25 -1.27
CA HIS A 111 -11.40 -10.15 -0.76
C HIS A 111 -11.23 -11.57 -1.32
N LYS A 112 -10.95 -11.70 -2.62
CA LYS A 112 -10.72 -13.01 -3.23
C LYS A 112 -9.48 -13.71 -2.65
N ILE A 113 -8.42 -12.97 -2.36
CA ILE A 113 -7.23 -13.49 -1.67
C ILE A 113 -7.59 -13.98 -0.27
N LEU A 114 -8.32 -13.17 0.52
CA LEU A 114 -8.75 -13.53 1.88
C LEU A 114 -9.66 -14.76 1.90
N THR A 115 -10.55 -14.90 0.94
CA THR A 115 -11.44 -16.07 0.83
C THR A 115 -10.63 -17.34 0.62
N VAL A 116 -9.69 -17.34 -0.35
CA VAL A 116 -8.81 -18.49 -0.58
C VAL A 116 -7.93 -18.79 0.64
N LEU A 117 -7.50 -17.75 1.35
CA LEU A 117 -6.67 -17.88 2.56
C LEU A 117 -7.43 -18.52 3.74
N THR A 118 -8.68 -18.10 3.96
CA THR A 118 -9.55 -18.57 5.06
C THR A 118 -10.20 -19.93 4.79
N GLU A 119 -10.30 -20.34 3.52
CA GLU A 119 -10.67 -21.71 3.13
C GLU A 119 -9.53 -22.71 3.39
N LYS A 120 -8.28 -22.28 3.18
CA LYS A 120 -7.10 -23.13 3.33
C LYS A 120 -6.56 -23.22 4.76
N ASN A 121 -6.85 -22.22 5.58
CA ASN A 121 -6.31 -22.12 6.94
C ASN A 121 -7.45 -21.72 7.88
N ASP A 122 -7.51 -22.35 9.05
CA ASP A 122 -8.44 -21.92 10.08
C ASP A 122 -7.87 -20.73 10.84
N ILE A 123 -8.26 -19.53 10.40
CA ILE A 123 -7.77 -18.25 10.91
C ILE A 123 -8.91 -17.54 11.63
N THR A 124 -8.70 -17.27 12.92
CA THR A 124 -9.60 -16.51 13.79
C THR A 124 -9.20 -15.04 13.88
N GLU A 125 -7.90 -14.76 13.91
CA GLU A 125 -7.32 -13.42 13.97
C GLU A 125 -6.29 -13.26 12.85
N LEU A 126 -6.25 -12.11 12.18
CA LEU A 126 -5.31 -11.85 11.08
C LEU A 126 -4.82 -10.40 11.13
N ILE A 127 -3.51 -10.21 11.25
CA ILE A 127 -2.90 -8.88 11.13
C ILE A 127 -2.57 -8.63 9.66
N THR A 128 -3.10 -7.56 9.08
CA THR A 128 -2.81 -7.17 7.70
C THR A 128 -1.91 -5.94 7.64
N TRP A 129 -0.80 -6.04 6.90
CA TRP A 129 0.10 -4.92 6.62
C TRP A 129 0.04 -4.54 5.14
N SER A 130 -0.04 -3.24 4.87
CA SER A 130 0.04 -2.68 3.52
C SER A 130 0.75 -1.34 3.52
N ASP A 131 1.08 -0.84 2.33
CA ASP A 131 1.55 0.52 2.18
C ASP A 131 0.40 1.52 2.43
N SER A 132 0.76 2.77 2.73
CA SER A 132 -0.22 3.84 2.98
C SER A 132 -0.80 4.41 1.68
N CYS A 133 -0.90 3.62 0.60
CA CYS A 133 -1.48 4.08 -0.65
C CYS A 133 -2.99 4.34 -0.50
N ILE A 134 -3.46 5.40 -1.17
CA ILE A 134 -4.87 5.85 -1.14
C ILE A 134 -5.82 4.71 -1.51
N LEU A 135 -5.46 3.92 -2.51
CA LEU A 135 -6.28 2.83 -3.02
C LEU A 135 -6.17 1.53 -2.21
N GLN A 136 -5.21 1.44 -1.29
CA GLN A 136 -5.01 0.32 -0.38
C GLN A 136 -5.58 0.64 1.01
N ASN A 137 -4.76 1.21 1.88
CA ASN A 137 -5.03 1.41 3.31
C ASN A 137 -5.86 2.68 3.62
N ARG A 138 -5.80 3.68 2.75
CA ARG A 138 -6.54 4.95 2.90
C ARG A 138 -7.91 4.95 2.22
N ASN A 139 -8.34 3.80 1.70
CA ASN A 139 -9.68 3.59 1.18
C ASN A 139 -10.57 3.02 2.29
N SER A 140 -11.56 3.81 2.72
CA SER A 140 -12.53 3.41 3.76
C SER A 140 -13.30 2.14 3.39
N ILE A 141 -13.52 1.88 2.11
CA ILE A 141 -14.20 0.69 1.62
C ILE A 141 -13.32 -0.54 1.85
N THR A 142 -12.05 -0.50 1.44
CA THR A 142 -11.10 -1.59 1.68
C THR A 142 -10.99 -1.89 3.17
N GLN A 143 -10.94 -0.86 4.02
CA GLN A 143 -10.85 -1.05 5.47
C GLN A 143 -12.12 -1.62 6.10
N PHE A 144 -13.29 -1.17 5.67
CA PHE A 144 -14.56 -1.73 6.13
C PHE A 144 -14.68 -3.22 5.81
N TYR A 145 -14.25 -3.64 4.61
CA TYR A 145 -14.26 -5.05 4.22
C TYR A 145 -13.27 -5.91 5.02
N ILE A 146 -12.07 -5.39 5.28
CA ILE A 146 -11.06 -6.06 6.12
C ILE A 146 -11.63 -6.32 7.51
N PHE A 147 -12.19 -5.28 8.14
CA PHE A 147 -12.74 -5.37 9.49
C PHE A 147 -13.96 -6.30 9.58
N SER A 148 -14.89 -6.20 8.61
CA SER A 148 -16.12 -7.00 8.61
C SER A 148 -15.85 -8.50 8.48
N ARG A 149 -14.85 -8.94 7.69
CA ARG A 149 -14.63 -10.37 7.44
C ARG A 149 -13.78 -11.06 8.50
N ILE A 150 -12.90 -10.33 9.19
CA ILE A 150 -12.10 -10.86 10.31
C ILE A 150 -12.99 -11.09 11.54
N ILE A 151 -14.03 -10.28 11.75
CA ILE A 151 -14.93 -10.39 12.92
C ILE A 151 -16.09 -11.39 12.71
N LEU A 152 -16.47 -11.68 11.46
CA LEU A 152 -17.61 -12.55 11.13
C LEU A 152 -17.22 -14.03 10.94
N LYS A 153 -16.15 -14.49 11.59
CA LYS A 153 -15.87 -15.91 11.81
C LYS A 153 -16.05 -16.24 13.29
#